data_AF-A0A3R7M9Z6-F1
#
_entry.id   AF-A0A3R7M9Z6-F1
#
_cell.length_a   1.000
_cell.length_b   1.000
_cell.length_c   1.000
_cell.angle_alpha   90.00
_cell.angle_beta   90.00
_cell.angle_gamma   90.00
#
_symmetry.space_group_name_H-M   'P 1'
#
loop_
_entity.id
_entity.type
_entity.pdbx_description
1 polymer ?
#
loop_
_entity_poly.entity_id
_entity_poly.type
_entity_poly.pdbx_seq_one_letter_code
_entity_poly.pdbx_strand_id
1 'polypeptide(L)'
;MPPPVMVLCCANPSFFFLYWGAGSNKKKPKGGATRPLWKGGAAVMGDESNPIGQEALLYDKMFRVMRTVGEMMRDRKYQVADKIIPSSVEEFKDWYADIRDGVIYRDRMTVPCERIGVSQRSRAMVFFSEGLSMETMKRYHTQATETNCDRVIIVTHGKVNATVKRHVDDLNRSSLGLKVQLFDEDDLVVNITHHELVPKHTQLEDEEVKEMLQAHALELGMLPRILSTDPVAAYLGLERGRVVRIERKSMSAGFYVTYRQVV
;
A
#
# COMPACT_ATOMS: atom_id res chain seq x y z
N MET A 1 16.07 -41.33 -45.18
CA MET A 1 17.15 -42.29 -44.86
C MET A 1 18.48 -41.56 -45.01
N PRO A 2 19.35 -41.51 -43.99
CA PRO A 2 20.73 -41.03 -44.11
C PRO A 2 21.65 -42.16 -44.60
N PRO A 3 22.86 -41.84 -45.11
CA PRO A 3 24.10 -42.40 -44.52
C PRO A 3 25.27 -41.35 -44.53
N PRO A 4 26.54 -41.63 -44.13
CA PRO A 4 27.03 -41.14 -42.83
C PRO A 4 28.53 -40.68 -42.82
N VAL A 5 29.10 -40.54 -41.59
CA VAL A 5 30.55 -40.45 -41.21
C VAL A 5 31.36 -39.24 -41.77
N MET A 6 32.44 -38.74 -41.16
CA MET A 6 33.39 -39.41 -40.24
C MET A 6 34.01 -38.47 -39.18
N VAL A 7 34.39 -39.05 -38.03
CA VAL A 7 35.06 -38.37 -36.91
C VAL A 7 36.53 -38.81 -36.83
N LEU A 8 37.45 -37.86 -36.63
CA LEU A 8 38.76 -38.04 -35.98
C LEU A 8 38.90 -36.86 -34.98
N CYS A 9 39.14 -36.98 -33.68
CA CYS A 9 39.86 -37.94 -32.82
C CYS A 9 41.38 -37.66 -32.69
N CYS A 10 41.89 -37.92 -31.47
CA CYS A 10 43.28 -37.76 -30.99
C CYS A 10 43.76 -36.31 -30.73
N ALA A 11 44.65 -36.02 -29.78
CA ALA A 11 45.04 -36.73 -28.53
C ALA A 11 45.87 -35.77 -27.65
N ASN A 12 45.95 -36.05 -26.34
CA ASN A 12 46.88 -35.42 -25.40
C ASN A 12 48.34 -35.87 -25.72
N PRO A 13 49.40 -35.11 -25.38
CA PRO A 13 50.06 -35.43 -24.12
C PRO A 13 50.75 -34.29 -23.34
N SER A 14 50.82 -34.54 -22.04
CA SER A 14 51.70 -34.02 -20.98
C SER A 14 53.17 -33.71 -21.37
N PHE A 15 53.86 -32.83 -20.61
CA PHE A 15 55.02 -33.20 -19.77
C PHE A 15 55.60 -32.04 -18.91
N PHE A 16 56.03 -32.38 -17.68
CA PHE A 16 57.04 -31.73 -16.80
C PHE A 16 56.82 -30.27 -16.33
N PHE A 17 57.10 -29.86 -15.07
CA PHE A 17 57.78 -30.50 -13.92
C PHE A 17 57.31 -29.81 -12.59
N LEU A 18 57.82 -30.01 -11.35
CA LEU A 18 59.01 -30.70 -10.83
C LEU A 18 58.75 -31.44 -9.47
N TYR A 19 59.28 -30.97 -8.34
CA TYR A 19 59.42 -31.58 -6.99
C TYR A 19 59.39 -30.45 -5.90
N TRP A 20 59.34 -30.65 -4.58
CA TRP A 20 59.80 -31.72 -3.66
C TRP A 20 58.91 -31.67 -2.38
N GLY A 21 58.44 -32.76 -1.78
CA GLY A 21 59.20 -33.57 -0.83
C GLY A 21 58.30 -34.36 0.13
N ALA A 22 58.77 -35.51 0.63
CA ALA A 22 57.95 -36.51 1.32
C ALA A 22 57.95 -36.42 2.86
N GLY A 23 56.89 -36.93 3.49
CA GLY A 23 56.78 -37.07 4.95
C GLY A 23 55.63 -37.98 5.38
N SER A 24 55.86 -39.29 5.43
CA SER A 24 54.87 -40.29 5.86
C SER A 24 54.94 -40.56 7.36
N ASN A 25 53.81 -40.54 8.08
CA ASN A 25 53.68 -41.34 9.32
C ASN A 25 52.23 -41.80 9.59
N LYS A 26 52.07 -42.95 10.27
CA LYS A 26 50.78 -43.65 10.49
C LYS A 26 50.35 -43.63 11.97
N LYS A 27 49.05 -43.91 12.21
CA LYS A 27 48.38 -44.21 13.51
C LYS A 27 48.07 -42.96 14.37
N LYS A 28 46.97 -42.87 15.13
CA LYS A 28 45.74 -43.71 15.33
C LYS A 28 44.60 -42.78 15.82
N PRO A 29 43.31 -43.19 15.81
CA PRO A 29 42.16 -42.30 16.05
C PRO A 29 41.81 -42.14 17.54
N LYS A 30 41.24 -40.98 17.92
CA LYS A 30 40.51 -40.75 19.18
C LYS A 30 39.43 -39.66 19.01
N GLY A 31 38.30 -39.82 19.70
CA GLY A 31 37.38 -38.70 19.99
C GLY A 31 36.20 -38.48 19.04
N GLY A 32 35.33 -39.48 18.88
CA GLY A 32 33.98 -39.22 18.34
C GLY A 32 33.13 -38.50 19.39
N ALA A 33 32.81 -37.22 19.17
CA ALA A 33 31.83 -36.48 19.96
C ALA A 33 30.49 -36.46 19.21
N THR A 34 29.65 -37.46 19.47
CA THR A 34 28.25 -37.45 19.01
C THR A 34 27.50 -36.30 19.67
N ARG A 35 27.03 -35.34 18.87
CA ARG A 35 26.07 -34.33 19.34
C ARG A 35 24.80 -35.06 19.83
N PRO A 36 24.27 -34.75 21.02
CA PRO A 36 23.06 -35.41 21.51
C PRO A 36 21.89 -35.04 20.60
N LEU A 37 21.24 -36.07 20.04
CA LEU A 37 20.01 -35.93 19.27
C LEU A 37 18.87 -35.54 20.23
N TRP A 38 18.54 -34.25 20.27
CA TRP A 38 17.45 -33.74 21.07
C TRP A 38 16.10 -34.17 20.47
N LYS A 39 15.59 -35.32 20.93
CA LYS A 39 14.22 -35.77 20.64
C LYS A 39 13.24 -35.03 21.57
N GLY A 40 13.03 -33.75 21.30
CA GLY A 40 11.86 -33.03 21.80
C GLY A 40 10.62 -33.50 21.04
N GLY A 41 9.64 -34.06 21.75
CA GLY A 41 8.38 -34.49 21.13
C GLY A 41 7.58 -33.29 20.64
N ALA A 42 6.97 -33.41 19.45
CA ALA A 42 6.02 -32.43 18.95
C ALA A 42 4.70 -32.56 19.73
N ALA A 43 4.61 -31.86 20.86
CA ALA A 43 3.34 -31.58 21.51
C ALA A 43 2.67 -30.42 20.77
N VAL A 44 1.66 -30.73 19.95
CA VAL A 44 0.73 -29.73 19.44
C VAL A 44 -0.19 -29.36 20.61
N MET A 45 0.18 -28.34 21.36
CA MET A 45 -0.74 -27.60 22.21
C MET A 45 -1.06 -26.27 21.50
N GLY A 46 -2.34 -25.95 21.41
CA GLY A 46 -2.78 -24.66 20.87
C GLY A 46 -2.27 -23.52 21.74
N ASP A 47 -1.79 -22.45 21.11
CA ASP A 47 -1.36 -21.24 21.80
C ASP A 47 -2.59 -20.40 22.19
N GLU A 48 -3.37 -20.91 23.16
CA GLU A 48 -4.48 -20.20 23.80
C GLU A 48 -3.95 -19.13 24.77
N SER A 49 -3.13 -18.21 24.26
CA SER A 49 -2.61 -17.08 25.03
C SER A 49 -2.51 -15.78 24.25
N ASN A 50 -3.44 -15.56 23.31
CA ASN A 50 -3.65 -14.22 22.76
C ASN A 50 -4.08 -13.30 23.93
N PRO A 51 -3.26 -12.31 24.35
CA PRO A 51 -3.53 -11.57 25.57
C PRO A 51 -4.74 -10.66 25.32
N ILE A 52 -5.72 -10.73 26.22
CA ILE A 52 -7.08 -10.14 26.14
C ILE A 52 -7.12 -8.64 25.72
N GLY A 53 -6.00 -7.91 25.82
CA GLY A 53 -5.87 -6.55 25.30
C GLY A 53 -5.57 -6.40 23.80
N GLN A 54 -4.91 -7.37 23.13
CA GLN A 54 -4.47 -7.21 21.74
C GLN A 54 -5.63 -7.23 20.74
N GLU A 55 -6.63 -8.09 20.95
CA GLU A 55 -7.84 -8.14 20.12
C GLU A 55 -8.68 -6.87 20.30
N ALA A 56 -8.83 -6.39 21.54
CA ALA A 56 -9.49 -5.13 21.84
C ALA A 56 -8.82 -3.93 21.13
N LEU A 57 -7.49 -3.90 21.09
CA LEU A 57 -6.70 -2.90 20.36
C LEU A 57 -6.87 -3.03 18.84
N LEU A 58 -6.99 -4.24 18.30
CA LEU A 58 -7.22 -4.46 16.87
C LEU A 58 -8.60 -3.92 16.43
N TYR A 59 -9.65 -4.14 17.22
CA TYR A 59 -10.99 -3.60 16.92
C TYR A 59 -11.01 -2.07 16.97
N ASP A 60 -10.41 -1.44 17.99
CA ASP A 60 -10.30 0.03 18.07
C ASP A 60 -9.47 0.60 16.92
N LYS A 61 -8.37 -0.05 16.54
CA LYS A 61 -7.56 0.33 15.37
C LYS A 61 -8.42 0.30 14.09
N MET A 62 -9.12 -0.80 13.81
CA MET A 62 -9.92 -0.94 12.58
C MET A 62 -11.11 0.01 12.54
N PHE A 63 -11.77 0.25 13.68
CA PHE A 63 -12.82 1.26 13.81
C PHE A 63 -12.30 2.66 13.45
N ARG A 64 -11.14 3.07 13.99
CA ARG A 64 -10.51 4.36 13.64
C ARG A 64 -10.14 4.46 12.17
N VAL A 65 -9.57 3.40 11.59
CA VAL A 65 -9.24 3.34 10.15
C VAL A 65 -10.49 3.52 9.29
N MET A 66 -11.59 2.81 9.57
CA MET A 66 -12.86 2.99 8.83
C MET A 66 -13.39 4.42 8.94
N ARG A 67 -13.31 5.03 10.12
CA ARG A 67 -13.71 6.42 10.33
C ARG A 67 -12.83 7.38 9.52
N THR A 68 -11.50 7.24 9.55
CA THR A 68 -10.57 8.05 8.74
C THR A 68 -10.85 7.90 7.25
N VAL A 69 -11.13 6.67 6.77
CA VAL A 69 -11.52 6.42 5.36
C VAL A 69 -12.83 7.14 5.02
N GLY A 70 -13.83 7.11 5.91
CA GLY A 70 -15.09 7.84 5.75
C GLY A 70 -14.91 9.36 5.68
N GLU A 71 -14.08 9.93 6.55
CA GLU A 71 -13.69 11.34 6.52
C GLU A 71 -12.94 11.70 5.22
N MET A 72 -11.95 10.89 4.82
CA MET A 72 -11.17 11.06 3.59
C MET A 72 -12.04 11.07 2.32
N MET A 73 -13.03 10.19 2.23
CA MET A 73 -13.92 10.15 1.06
C MET A 73 -14.85 11.37 1.02
N ARG A 74 -15.34 11.84 2.18
CA ARG A 74 -16.12 13.09 2.28
C ARG A 74 -15.30 14.32 1.88
N ASP A 75 -14.05 14.43 2.35
CA ASP A 75 -13.12 15.52 1.96
C ASP A 75 -12.84 15.54 0.45
N ARG A 76 -12.77 14.37 -0.18
CA ARG A 76 -12.65 14.20 -1.64
C ARG A 76 -13.94 14.47 -2.43
N LYS A 77 -15.00 14.98 -1.79
CA LYS A 77 -16.34 15.24 -2.37
C LYS A 77 -17.07 13.95 -2.82
N TYR A 78 -16.81 12.81 -2.19
CA TYR A 78 -17.60 11.59 -2.39
C TYR A 78 -18.63 11.41 -1.27
N GLN A 79 -19.84 11.01 -1.66
CA GLN A 79 -20.86 10.53 -0.74
C GLN A 79 -20.55 9.09 -0.34
N VAL A 80 -20.59 8.84 0.97
CA VAL A 80 -20.57 7.50 1.57
C VAL A 80 -21.90 7.30 2.27
N ALA A 81 -22.46 6.09 2.20
CA ALA A 81 -23.66 5.77 2.97
C ALA A 81 -23.31 5.61 4.46
N ASP A 82 -23.97 6.38 5.33
CA ASP A 82 -23.66 6.38 6.77
C ASP A 82 -23.90 5.02 7.44
N LYS A 83 -24.68 4.12 6.83
CA LYS A 83 -24.87 2.72 7.26
C LYS A 83 -23.63 1.82 7.10
N ILE A 84 -22.55 2.31 6.50
CA ILE A 84 -21.29 1.56 6.28
C ILE A 84 -20.20 2.02 7.24
N ILE A 85 -20.24 3.27 7.69
CA ILE A 85 -19.27 3.82 8.64
C ILE A 85 -19.86 3.69 10.06
N PRO A 86 -19.33 2.82 10.93
CA PRO A 86 -19.83 2.68 12.30
C PRO A 86 -19.58 3.99 13.08
N SER A 87 -20.52 4.33 13.97
CA SER A 87 -20.39 5.47 14.90
C SER A 87 -19.72 5.06 16.21
N SER A 88 -19.81 3.78 16.61
CA SER A 88 -19.16 3.23 17.80
C SER A 88 -18.34 1.96 17.52
N VAL A 89 -17.43 1.61 18.43
CA VAL A 89 -16.66 0.36 18.38
C VAL A 89 -17.57 -0.87 18.55
N GLU A 90 -18.72 -0.71 19.21
CA GLU A 90 -19.72 -1.76 19.42
C GLU A 90 -20.45 -2.07 18.10
N GLU A 91 -20.95 -1.05 17.40
CA GLU A 91 -21.52 -1.20 16.05
C GLU A 91 -20.53 -1.83 15.06
N PHE A 92 -19.25 -1.43 15.14
CA PHE A 92 -18.20 -2.04 14.31
C PHE A 92 -18.05 -3.54 14.55
N LYS A 93 -18.07 -3.98 15.81
CA LYS A 93 -17.99 -5.40 16.17
C LYS A 93 -19.20 -6.16 15.65
N ASP A 94 -20.41 -5.64 15.87
CA ASP A 94 -21.65 -6.29 15.44
C ASP A 94 -21.76 -6.46 13.91
N TRP A 95 -21.18 -5.54 13.12
CA TRP A 95 -21.27 -5.59 11.65
C TRP A 95 -20.12 -6.36 10.99
N TYR A 96 -18.91 -6.28 11.54
CA TYR A 96 -17.67 -6.70 10.85
C TYR A 96 -16.80 -7.71 11.59
N ALA A 97 -17.06 -8.01 12.86
CA ALA A 97 -16.32 -9.02 13.62
C ALA A 97 -17.19 -10.25 13.92
N ASP A 98 -16.56 -11.42 14.08
CA ASP A 98 -17.15 -12.48 14.90
C ASP A 98 -16.53 -12.41 16.30
N ILE A 99 -17.39 -12.24 17.32
CA ILE A 99 -17.01 -12.17 18.73
C ILE A 99 -16.48 -13.52 19.23
N ARG A 100 -16.80 -14.62 18.56
CA ARG A 100 -16.40 -15.99 18.96
C ARG A 100 -15.02 -16.37 18.49
N ASP A 101 -14.70 -16.02 17.24
CA ASP A 101 -13.45 -16.43 16.59
C ASP A 101 -12.38 -15.31 16.63
N GLY A 102 -12.72 -14.10 17.07
CA GLY A 102 -11.82 -12.94 17.10
C GLY A 102 -11.53 -12.31 15.72
N VAL A 103 -12.09 -12.88 14.64
CA VAL A 103 -11.77 -12.54 13.24
C VAL A 103 -12.56 -11.32 12.76
N ILE A 104 -11.90 -10.46 11.96
CA ILE A 104 -12.51 -9.30 11.29
C ILE A 104 -12.70 -9.60 9.79
N TYR A 105 -13.94 -9.56 9.32
CA TYR A 105 -14.32 -9.84 7.93
C TYR A 105 -14.04 -8.65 7.00
N ARG A 106 -12.76 -8.40 6.68
CA ARG A 106 -12.33 -7.28 5.82
C ARG A 106 -13.02 -7.22 4.44
N ASP A 107 -13.35 -8.37 3.84
CA ASP A 107 -14.11 -8.41 2.57
C ASP A 107 -15.49 -7.70 2.68
N ARG A 108 -16.13 -7.73 3.87
CA ARG A 108 -17.41 -7.04 4.14
C ARG A 108 -17.26 -5.53 4.37
N MET A 109 -16.07 -5.06 4.76
CA MET A 109 -15.79 -3.63 5.03
C MET A 109 -15.67 -2.79 3.74
N THR A 110 -15.95 -3.36 2.56
CA THR A 110 -15.87 -2.67 1.27
C THR A 110 -16.81 -1.46 1.22
N VAL A 111 -16.27 -0.27 0.93
CA VAL A 111 -17.02 1.00 0.91
C VAL A 111 -17.21 1.51 -0.52
N PRO A 112 -18.38 1.29 -1.16
CA PRO A 112 -18.74 1.95 -2.40
C PRO A 112 -19.09 3.43 -2.14
N CYS A 113 -18.57 4.32 -2.98
CA CYS A 113 -18.68 5.77 -2.83
C CYS A 113 -19.04 6.42 -4.18
N GLU A 114 -19.88 7.47 -4.18
CA GLU A 114 -20.30 8.17 -5.41
C GLU A 114 -19.98 9.65 -5.33
N ARG A 115 -19.40 10.24 -6.38
CA ARG A 115 -18.94 11.64 -6.35
C ARG A 115 -20.11 12.61 -6.44
N ILE A 116 -20.10 13.62 -5.57
CA ILE A 116 -21.11 14.68 -5.53
C ILE A 116 -20.72 15.81 -6.49
N GLY A 117 -21.69 16.35 -7.23
CA GLY A 117 -21.60 17.68 -7.83
C GLY A 117 -20.87 17.81 -9.18
N VAL A 118 -20.56 16.70 -9.88
CA VAL A 118 -19.96 16.74 -11.22
C VAL A 118 -20.95 16.18 -12.26
N SER A 119 -20.93 16.74 -13.47
CA SER A 119 -21.76 16.29 -14.61
C SER A 119 -21.52 14.83 -15.04
N GLN A 120 -20.36 14.28 -14.67
CA GLN A 120 -19.96 12.90 -14.91
C GLN A 120 -19.99 12.14 -13.58
N ARG A 121 -20.75 11.03 -13.52
CA ARG A 121 -20.89 10.18 -12.32
C ARG A 121 -19.61 9.37 -12.06
N SER A 122 -18.62 10.00 -11.43
CA SER A 122 -17.45 9.29 -10.92
C SER A 122 -17.79 8.45 -9.71
N ARG A 123 -17.49 7.15 -9.76
CA ARG A 123 -17.64 6.22 -8.63
C ARG A 123 -16.27 5.83 -8.10
N ALA A 124 -16.18 5.58 -6.80
CA ALA A 124 -14.98 5.09 -6.15
C ALA A 124 -15.30 3.91 -5.23
N MET A 125 -14.36 2.99 -5.03
CA MET A 125 -14.53 1.86 -4.14
C MET A 125 -13.31 1.69 -3.23
N VAL A 126 -13.54 1.53 -1.92
CA VAL A 126 -12.49 1.24 -0.95
C VAL A 126 -12.57 -0.21 -0.53
N PHE A 127 -11.47 -0.95 -0.66
CA PHE A 127 -11.34 -2.35 -0.24
C PHE A 127 -10.38 -2.46 0.94
N PHE A 128 -10.62 -3.45 1.80
CA PHE A 128 -9.73 -3.81 2.91
C PHE A 128 -9.19 -5.23 2.69
N SER A 129 -7.90 -5.44 2.99
CA SER A 129 -7.25 -6.74 2.82
C SER A 129 -6.13 -6.96 3.84
N GLU A 130 -5.99 -8.19 4.33
CA GLU A 130 -4.85 -8.56 5.19
C GLU A 130 -3.52 -8.60 4.43
N GLY A 131 -3.57 -8.77 3.11
CA GLY A 131 -2.37 -8.79 2.28
C GLY A 131 -2.71 -8.77 0.80
N LEU A 132 -1.85 -8.14 0.01
CA LEU A 132 -2.05 -8.06 -1.44
C LEU A 132 -1.30 -9.18 -2.19
N SER A 133 -2.10 -10.10 -2.73
CA SER A 133 -1.72 -11.02 -3.80
C SER A 133 -2.06 -10.41 -5.18
N MET A 134 -1.43 -10.92 -6.23
CA MET A 134 -1.84 -10.64 -7.61
C MET A 134 -3.25 -11.18 -7.91
N GLU A 135 -3.69 -12.21 -7.20
CA GLU A 135 -5.03 -12.80 -7.34
C GLU A 135 -6.11 -11.88 -6.74
N THR A 136 -5.90 -11.41 -5.50
CA THR A 136 -6.79 -10.43 -4.86
C THR A 136 -6.86 -9.14 -5.66
N MET A 137 -5.74 -8.69 -6.25
CA MET A 137 -5.72 -7.51 -7.12
C MET A 137 -6.57 -7.69 -8.39
N LYS A 138 -6.52 -8.87 -9.03
CA LYS A 138 -7.42 -9.19 -10.16
C LYS A 138 -8.89 -9.21 -9.72
N ARG A 139 -9.20 -9.80 -8.56
CA ARG A 139 -10.55 -9.81 -7.98
C ARG A 139 -11.11 -8.39 -7.80
N TYR A 140 -10.33 -7.50 -7.20
CA TYR A 140 -10.71 -6.10 -7.00
C TYR A 140 -10.82 -5.32 -8.33
N HIS A 141 -9.94 -5.59 -9.31
CA HIS A 141 -10.05 -4.99 -10.65
C HIS A 141 -11.35 -5.41 -11.36
N THR A 142 -11.72 -6.69 -11.32
CA THR A 142 -12.99 -7.18 -11.90
C THR A 142 -14.18 -6.49 -11.25
N GLN A 143 -14.25 -6.48 -9.92
CA GLN A 143 -15.32 -5.80 -9.17
C GLN A 143 -15.41 -4.30 -9.49
N ALA A 144 -14.28 -3.61 -9.55
CA ALA A 144 -14.24 -2.18 -9.92
C ALA A 144 -14.69 -1.90 -11.36
N THR A 145 -14.43 -2.84 -12.28
CA THR A 145 -14.87 -2.77 -13.68
C THR A 145 -16.38 -3.01 -13.78
N GLU A 146 -16.90 -4.02 -13.08
CA GLU A 146 -18.34 -4.33 -13.00
C GLU A 146 -19.16 -3.16 -12.42
N THR A 147 -18.63 -2.47 -11.40
CA THR A 147 -19.27 -1.29 -10.81
C THR A 147 -18.98 0.01 -11.56
N ASN A 148 -18.15 -0.02 -12.60
CA ASN A 148 -17.66 1.14 -13.36
C ASN A 148 -17.12 2.27 -12.45
N CYS A 149 -16.09 1.96 -11.68
CA CYS A 149 -15.39 2.90 -10.82
C CYS A 149 -14.20 3.57 -11.53
N ASP A 150 -14.03 4.88 -11.31
CA ASP A 150 -12.87 5.64 -11.78
C ASP A 150 -11.68 5.51 -10.80
N ARG A 151 -11.97 5.31 -9.51
CA ARG A 151 -10.96 5.24 -8.45
C ARG A 151 -11.17 4.04 -7.55
N VAL A 152 -10.07 3.37 -7.22
CA VAL A 152 -10.03 2.26 -6.26
C VAL A 152 -8.99 2.60 -5.21
N ILE A 153 -9.35 2.42 -3.95
CA ILE A 153 -8.46 2.55 -2.81
C ILE A 153 -8.37 1.19 -2.14
N ILE A 154 -7.17 0.71 -1.86
CA ILE A 154 -6.95 -0.56 -1.17
C ILE A 154 -6.17 -0.27 0.11
N VAL A 155 -6.78 -0.60 1.24
CA VAL A 155 -6.14 -0.55 2.56
C VAL A 155 -5.60 -1.93 2.88
N THR A 156 -4.31 -2.01 3.22
CA THR A 156 -3.62 -3.27 3.49
C THR A 156 -3.00 -3.31 4.87
N HIS A 157 -3.05 -4.46 5.52
CA HIS A 157 -2.24 -4.70 6.71
C HIS A 157 -0.75 -4.84 6.32
N GLY A 158 0.05 -3.81 6.55
CA GLY A 158 1.50 -3.86 6.41
C GLY A 158 2.04 -3.80 4.97
N LYS A 159 3.32 -4.16 4.84
CA LYS A 159 4.15 -3.82 3.66
C LYS A 159 3.77 -4.60 2.39
N VAL A 160 3.11 -3.91 1.46
CA VAL A 160 2.79 -4.43 0.11
C VAL A 160 4.04 -4.88 -0.68
N ASN A 161 3.94 -6.04 -1.32
CA ASN A 161 4.96 -6.63 -2.18
C ASN A 161 5.34 -5.71 -3.37
N ALA A 162 6.64 -5.59 -3.67
CA ALA A 162 7.16 -4.79 -4.78
C ALA A 162 6.56 -5.15 -6.16
N THR A 163 6.22 -6.43 -6.39
CA THR A 163 5.55 -6.86 -7.64
C THR A 163 4.17 -6.24 -7.78
N VAL A 164 3.40 -6.15 -6.68
CA VAL A 164 2.07 -5.52 -6.67
C VAL A 164 2.19 -4.01 -6.86
N LYS A 165 3.17 -3.37 -6.21
CA LYS A 165 3.41 -1.92 -6.39
C LYS A 165 3.68 -1.57 -7.85
N ARG A 166 4.54 -2.34 -8.55
CA ARG A 166 4.78 -2.18 -9.99
C ARG A 166 3.50 -2.37 -10.81
N HIS A 167 2.71 -3.39 -10.51
CA HIS A 167 1.44 -3.62 -11.21
C HIS A 167 0.44 -2.47 -11.01
N VAL A 168 0.37 -1.89 -9.81
CA VAL A 168 -0.43 -0.69 -9.52
C VAL A 168 0.08 0.55 -10.27
N ASP A 169 1.40 0.75 -10.35
CA ASP A 169 1.99 1.82 -11.17
C ASP A 169 1.64 1.65 -12.66
N ASP A 170 1.69 0.43 -13.18
CA ASP A 170 1.36 0.14 -14.59
C ASP A 170 -0.13 0.32 -14.87
N LEU A 171 -1.03 -0.08 -13.95
CA LEU A 171 -2.46 0.22 -14.00
C LEU A 171 -2.71 1.74 -13.99
N ASN A 172 -2.03 2.49 -13.10
CA ASN A 172 -2.16 3.94 -13.00
C ASN A 172 -1.65 4.70 -14.25
N ARG A 173 -0.72 4.11 -15.02
CA ARG A 173 -0.28 4.62 -16.33
C ARG A 173 -1.20 4.21 -17.48
N SER A 174 -1.97 3.13 -17.33
CA SER A 174 -2.87 2.65 -18.37
C SER A 174 -3.96 3.69 -18.69
N SER A 175 -4.40 3.70 -19.94
CA SER A 175 -5.46 4.61 -20.42
C SER A 175 -6.88 4.18 -20.01
N LEU A 176 -7.02 3.15 -19.17
CA LEU A 176 -8.30 2.57 -18.73
C LEU A 176 -9.09 3.48 -17.76
N GLY A 177 -8.61 4.69 -17.45
CA GLY A 177 -9.25 5.65 -16.54
C GLY A 177 -9.13 5.30 -15.06
N LEU A 178 -9.11 4.02 -14.71
CA LEU A 178 -9.02 3.49 -13.36
C LEU A 178 -7.73 3.92 -12.65
N LYS A 179 -7.85 4.66 -11.55
CA LYS A 179 -6.75 5.00 -10.64
C LYS A 179 -6.79 4.15 -9.38
N VAL A 180 -5.68 3.49 -9.05
CA VAL A 180 -5.54 2.63 -7.88
C VAL A 180 -4.59 3.27 -6.87
N GLN A 181 -5.03 3.38 -5.62
CA GLN A 181 -4.24 3.87 -4.49
C GLN A 181 -4.08 2.76 -3.44
N LEU A 182 -2.91 2.74 -2.80
CA LEU A 182 -2.57 1.80 -1.72
C LEU A 182 -2.30 2.60 -0.45
N PHE A 183 -2.87 2.16 0.67
CA PHE A 183 -2.60 2.69 2.01
C PHE A 183 -2.30 1.56 2.98
N ASP A 184 -1.42 1.81 3.95
CA ASP A 184 -1.28 0.91 5.10
C ASP A 184 -2.42 1.16 6.09
N GLU A 185 -2.86 0.12 6.80
CA GLU A 185 -3.77 0.26 7.93
C GLU A 185 -3.18 1.18 9.02
N ASP A 186 -1.85 1.15 9.23
CA ASP A 186 -1.17 1.97 10.24
C ASP A 186 -1.21 3.48 9.93
N ASP A 187 -1.11 3.87 8.66
CA ASP A 187 -1.14 5.28 8.24
C ASP A 187 -2.52 5.93 8.41
N LEU A 188 -3.59 5.13 8.45
CA LEU A 188 -4.99 5.59 8.50
C LEU A 188 -5.60 5.56 9.91
N VAL A 189 -4.86 5.11 10.95
CA VAL A 189 -5.36 5.07 12.34
C VAL A 189 -5.68 6.47 12.88
N VAL A 190 -5.00 7.50 12.37
CA VAL A 190 -5.20 8.90 12.75
C VAL A 190 -5.34 9.75 11.50
N ASN A 191 -6.42 10.53 11.40
CA ASN A 191 -6.58 11.47 10.30
C ASN A 191 -5.61 12.65 10.45
N ILE A 192 -4.64 12.74 9.53
CA ILE A 192 -3.59 13.76 9.52
C ILE A 192 -4.12 15.18 9.29
N THR A 193 -5.30 15.37 8.71
CA THR A 193 -5.83 16.71 8.36
C THR A 193 -6.32 17.51 9.56
N HIS A 194 -6.66 16.83 10.67
CA HIS A 194 -7.05 17.48 11.93
C HIS A 194 -5.86 17.92 12.79
N HIS A 195 -4.63 17.58 12.40
CA HIS A 195 -3.44 17.92 13.17
C HIS A 195 -3.09 19.41 13.07
N GLU A 196 -2.83 20.07 14.20
CA GLU A 196 -2.65 21.54 14.26
C GLU A 196 -1.57 22.08 13.32
N LEU A 197 -0.46 21.36 13.16
CA LEU A 197 0.64 21.76 12.27
C LEU A 197 0.35 21.56 10.77
N VAL A 198 -0.75 20.88 10.41
CA VAL A 198 -1.13 20.62 9.02
C VAL A 198 -2.11 21.71 8.56
N PRO A 199 -1.71 22.62 7.66
CA PRO A 199 -2.60 23.65 7.13
C PRO A 199 -3.69 23.05 6.23
N LYS A 200 -4.74 23.82 5.94
CA LYS A 200 -5.77 23.37 5.00
C LYS A 200 -5.23 23.37 3.58
N HIS A 201 -5.48 22.28 2.86
CA HIS A 201 -5.08 22.05 1.48
C HIS A 201 -6.32 21.89 0.61
N THR A 202 -6.45 22.73 -0.42
CA THR A 202 -7.59 22.73 -1.36
C THR A 202 -7.05 22.53 -2.77
N GLN A 203 -7.54 21.51 -3.48
CA GLN A 203 -7.23 21.35 -4.90
C GLN A 203 -7.93 22.45 -5.70
N LEU A 204 -7.20 23.07 -6.63
CA LEU A 204 -7.74 24.03 -7.60
C LEU A 204 -8.15 23.32 -8.89
N GLU A 205 -9.20 23.82 -9.54
CA GLU A 205 -9.61 23.40 -10.89
C GLU A 205 -8.79 24.12 -11.98
N ASP A 206 -8.81 23.62 -13.21
CA ASP A 206 -7.88 24.06 -14.27
C ASP A 206 -8.15 25.49 -14.77
N GLU A 207 -9.34 26.04 -14.53
CA GLU A 207 -9.71 27.45 -14.72
C GLU A 207 -9.08 28.33 -13.64
N GLU A 208 -9.28 27.99 -12.36
CA GLU A 208 -8.76 28.72 -11.20
C GLU A 208 -7.22 28.80 -11.23
N VAL A 209 -6.55 27.74 -11.69
CA VAL A 209 -5.09 27.72 -11.87
C VAL A 209 -4.64 28.73 -12.93
N LYS A 210 -5.35 28.87 -14.05
CA LYS A 210 -5.01 29.86 -15.09
C LYS A 210 -5.17 31.29 -14.57
N GLU A 211 -6.26 31.57 -13.87
CA GLU A 211 -6.53 32.87 -13.26
C GLU A 211 -5.46 33.22 -12.21
N MET A 212 -5.10 32.28 -11.33
CA MET A 212 -4.06 32.45 -10.32
C MET A 212 -2.68 32.73 -10.94
N LEU A 213 -2.29 31.98 -11.97
CA LEU A 213 -1.02 32.18 -12.68
C LEU A 213 -0.98 33.55 -13.39
N GLN A 214 -2.09 33.98 -14.01
CA GLN A 214 -2.20 35.31 -14.63
C GLN A 214 -2.14 36.43 -13.58
N ALA A 215 -2.89 36.32 -12.48
CA ALA A 215 -2.96 37.34 -11.43
C ALA A 215 -1.61 37.58 -10.73
N HIS A 216 -0.77 36.53 -10.64
CA HIS A 216 0.57 36.63 -10.06
C HIS A 216 1.70 36.77 -11.10
N ALA A 217 1.39 36.76 -12.40
CA ALA A 217 2.36 36.73 -13.50
C ALA A 217 3.42 35.62 -13.35
N LEU A 218 2.98 34.42 -12.96
CA LEU A 218 3.82 33.25 -12.73
C LEU A 218 3.64 32.18 -13.80
N GLU A 219 4.69 31.41 -14.06
CA GLU A 219 4.62 30.17 -14.83
C GLU A 219 4.43 28.96 -13.90
N LEU A 220 3.74 27.93 -14.38
CA LEU A 220 3.46 26.70 -13.61
C LEU A 220 4.73 26.06 -13.04
N GLY A 221 5.84 26.08 -13.79
CA GLY A 221 7.12 25.51 -13.39
C GLY A 221 7.86 26.28 -12.28
N MET A 222 7.44 27.51 -11.97
CA MET A 222 7.98 28.33 -10.87
C MET A 222 7.34 28.00 -9.52
N LEU A 223 6.23 27.27 -9.50
CA LEU A 223 5.56 26.90 -8.26
C LEU A 223 6.42 25.92 -7.44
N PRO A 224 6.51 26.08 -6.10
CA PRO A 224 7.13 25.09 -5.23
C PRO A 224 6.47 23.72 -5.40
N ARG A 225 7.27 22.65 -5.41
CA ARG A 225 6.80 21.29 -5.68
C ARG A 225 6.39 20.58 -4.39
N ILE A 226 5.39 19.71 -4.48
CA ILE A 226 5.00 18.73 -3.47
C ILE A 226 5.00 17.34 -4.11
N LEU A 227 5.51 16.33 -3.41
CA LEU A 227 5.55 14.96 -3.95
C LEU A 227 4.15 14.34 -3.95
N SER A 228 3.82 13.55 -4.96
CA SER A 228 2.61 12.72 -4.96
C SER A 228 2.59 11.67 -3.84
N THR A 229 3.75 11.40 -3.22
CA THR A 229 3.92 10.50 -2.07
C THR A 229 3.83 11.22 -0.71
N ASP A 230 3.61 12.53 -0.69
CA ASP A 230 3.36 13.26 0.56
C ASP A 230 2.04 12.77 1.19
N PRO A 231 1.97 12.55 2.52
CA PRO A 231 0.77 12.02 3.17
C PRO A 231 -0.50 12.83 2.87
N VAL A 232 -0.41 14.17 2.80
CA VAL A 232 -1.58 15.03 2.51
C VAL A 232 -1.96 14.95 1.03
N ALA A 233 -0.97 14.88 0.13
CA ALA A 233 -1.23 14.70 -1.30
C ALA A 233 -1.86 13.32 -1.60
N ALA A 234 -1.40 12.28 -0.92
CA ALA A 234 -1.97 10.94 -0.97
C ALA A 234 -3.38 10.92 -0.38
N TYR A 235 -3.60 11.52 0.80
CA TYR A 235 -4.91 11.62 1.46
C TYR A 235 -5.96 12.32 0.58
N LEU A 236 -5.63 13.45 -0.06
CA LEU A 236 -6.53 14.12 -1.01
C LEU A 236 -6.62 13.41 -2.37
N GLY A 237 -5.70 12.48 -2.65
CA GLY A 237 -5.68 11.69 -3.88
C GLY A 237 -5.26 12.48 -5.12
N LEU A 238 -4.37 13.46 -4.93
CA LEU A 238 -3.95 14.40 -5.96
C LEU A 238 -3.11 13.74 -7.06
N GLU A 239 -3.25 14.25 -8.28
CA GLU A 239 -2.52 13.78 -9.45
C GLU A 239 -1.38 14.72 -9.83
N ARG A 240 -0.35 14.15 -10.47
CA ARG A 240 0.81 14.91 -10.98
C ARG A 240 0.35 16.02 -11.92
N GLY A 241 0.95 17.20 -11.78
CA GLY A 241 0.61 18.39 -12.53
C GLY A 241 -0.50 19.25 -11.91
N ARG A 242 -1.33 18.70 -11.00
CA ARG A 242 -2.36 19.49 -10.29
C ARG A 242 -1.72 20.49 -9.34
N VAL A 243 -2.45 21.55 -9.02
CA VAL A 243 -2.03 22.63 -8.11
C VAL A 243 -2.91 22.64 -6.87
N VAL A 244 -2.28 22.87 -5.72
CA VAL A 244 -2.92 22.92 -4.41
C VAL A 244 -2.75 24.31 -3.81
N ARG A 245 -3.86 24.90 -3.38
CA ARG A 245 -3.89 26.07 -2.49
C ARG A 245 -3.70 25.61 -1.05
N ILE A 246 -2.75 26.21 -0.33
CA ILE A 246 -2.44 25.91 1.06
C ILE A 246 -2.69 27.15 1.90
N GLU A 247 -3.57 27.02 2.88
CA GLU A 247 -4.00 28.10 3.77
C GLU A 247 -3.47 27.86 5.19
N ARG A 248 -2.49 28.67 5.60
CA ARG A 248 -1.93 28.63 6.96
C ARG A 248 -2.32 29.87 7.75
N LYS A 249 -2.58 29.71 9.06
CA LYS A 249 -2.72 30.83 9.99
C LYS A 249 -1.37 31.54 10.12
N SER A 250 -1.37 32.87 10.21
CA SER A 250 -0.18 33.71 10.34
C SER A 250 -0.43 34.80 11.37
N MET A 251 0.48 35.00 12.32
CA MET A 251 0.32 36.03 13.36
C MET A 251 0.24 37.45 12.77
N SER A 252 0.98 37.73 11.69
CA SER A 252 1.08 39.07 11.11
C SER A 252 -0.05 39.43 10.15
N ALA A 253 -0.64 38.43 9.48
CA ALA A 253 -1.57 38.63 8.36
C ALA A 253 -2.93 37.92 8.55
N GLY A 254 -3.15 37.25 9.68
CA GLY A 254 -4.29 36.36 9.91
C GLY A 254 -4.15 35.04 9.15
N PHE A 255 -4.14 35.11 7.82
CA PHE A 255 -3.95 33.98 6.91
C PHE A 255 -2.87 34.29 5.87
N TYR A 256 -2.10 33.25 5.52
CA TYR A 256 -1.15 33.28 4.41
C TYR A 256 -1.49 32.14 3.45
N VAL A 257 -1.64 32.49 2.18
CA VAL A 257 -1.94 31.55 1.10
C VAL A 257 -0.66 31.26 0.31
N THR A 258 -0.43 30.00 -0.02
CA THR A 258 0.64 29.60 -0.95
C THR A 258 0.15 28.50 -1.87
N TYR A 259 0.78 28.35 -3.02
CA TYR A 259 0.39 27.39 -4.06
C TYR A 259 1.54 26.42 -4.31
N ARG A 260 1.22 25.13 -4.49
CA ARG A 260 2.21 24.10 -4.81
C ARG A 260 1.76 23.21 -5.97
N GLN A 261 2.70 22.80 -6.81
CA GLN A 261 2.45 21.85 -7.90
C GLN A 261 2.82 20.42 -7.47
N VAL A 262 1.96 19.45 -7.75
CA VAL A 262 2.20 18.02 -7.46
C VAL A 262 3.12 17.39 -8.50
N VAL A 263 4.14 16.65 -8.07
CA VAL A 263 5.12 15.93 -8.93
C VAL A 263 5.34 14.48 -8.51
#